data_AF-S2J5E6-F1
#
_entry.id   AF-S2J5E6-F1
#
_cell.length_a   1.000
_cell.length_b   1.000
_cell.length_c   1.000
_cell.angle_alpha   90.00
_cell.angle_beta   90.00
_cell.angle_gamma   90.00
#
_symmetry.space_group_name_H-M   'P 1'
#
loop_
_entity.id
_entity.type
_entity.pdbx_description
1 polymer ?
#
loop_
_entity_poly.entity_id
_entity_poly.type
_entity_poly.pdbx_seq_one_letter_code
_entity_poly.pdbx_strand_id
1 'polypeptide(L)'
;MPDIFAPYCQICKLSRYRRNGHLPTENNYHFIFACPKKMQVWTTAVVHYIDPPKVDFYFLHYYNILKLQSNITRITSVPFEYRSLYQVFACIIQATWVVHYQTIFEDIPFVLPSSLGRLHKTLAQFEDEETLHLHI
;
A
#
# COMPACT_ATOMS: atom_id res chain seq x y z
N MET A 1 25.00 15.93 8.64
CA MET A 1 24.82 14.47 8.60
C MET A 1 24.88 14.06 7.14
N PRO A 2 25.79 13.18 6.71
CA PRO A 2 25.81 12.74 5.32
C PRO A 2 24.64 11.78 5.06
N ASP A 3 23.98 11.95 3.93
CA ASP A 3 22.91 11.10 3.38
C ASP A 3 23.41 9.67 3.07
N ILE A 4 23.70 8.87 4.11
CA ILE A 4 24.26 7.50 3.98
C ILE A 4 23.20 6.49 3.50
N PHE A 5 21.91 6.86 3.45
CA PHE A 5 20.84 6.00 2.95
C PHE A 5 20.12 6.60 1.75
N ALA A 6 20.80 6.64 0.60
CA ALA A 6 20.09 6.64 -0.67
C ALA A 6 20.23 5.27 -1.37
N PRO A 7 19.77 4.15 -0.77
CA PRO A 7 19.73 2.89 -1.50
C PRO A 7 18.68 3.03 -2.60
N TYR A 8 19.07 2.65 -3.80
CA TYR A 8 18.16 2.59 -4.92
C TYR A 8 17.02 1.61 -4.66
N CYS A 9 15.84 1.86 -5.24
CA CYS A 9 14.71 0.95 -5.17
C CYS A 9 15.05 -0.38 -5.83
N GLN A 10 15.23 -1.42 -5.02
CA GLN A 10 15.59 -2.76 -5.51
C GLN A 10 14.49 -3.36 -6.39
N ILE A 11 13.23 -3.04 -6.13
CA ILE A 11 12.10 -3.49 -6.95
C ILE A 11 12.18 -2.88 -8.36
N CYS A 12 12.46 -1.58 -8.47
CA CYS A 12 12.66 -0.90 -9.76
C CYS A 12 13.93 -1.40 -10.46
N LYS A 13 14.97 -1.76 -9.70
CA LYS A 13 16.20 -2.34 -10.23
C LYS A 13 15.91 -3.67 -10.92
N LEU A 14 15.19 -4.57 -10.24
CA LEU A 14 14.79 -5.88 -10.75
C LEU A 14 13.87 -5.78 -11.96
N SER A 15 12.96 -4.80 -11.97
CA SER A 15 12.05 -4.57 -13.12
C SER A 15 12.70 -3.78 -14.26
N ARG A 16 14.01 -3.49 -14.19
CA ARG A 16 14.74 -2.62 -15.15
C ARG A 16 14.09 -1.25 -15.36
N TYR A 17 13.31 -0.78 -14.40
CA TYR A 17 12.70 0.54 -14.45
C TYR A 17 13.77 1.61 -14.23
N ARG A 18 13.70 2.67 -15.05
CA ARG A 18 14.57 3.84 -14.98
C ARG A 18 13.70 5.07 -15.17
N ARG A 19 13.90 6.08 -14.33
CA ARG A 19 13.27 7.40 -14.47
C ARG A 19 14.36 8.37 -14.93
N ASN A 20 14.17 9.00 -16.08
CA ASN A 20 15.18 9.88 -16.70
C ASN A 20 16.56 9.22 -16.83
N GLY A 21 16.61 7.92 -17.18
CA GLY A 21 17.86 7.16 -17.30
C GLY A 21 18.49 6.67 -15.98
N HIS A 22 17.96 7.10 -14.83
CA HIS A 22 18.51 6.74 -13.52
C HIS A 22 17.61 5.78 -12.75
N LEU A 23 18.24 4.95 -11.92
CA LEU A 23 17.51 4.09 -10.99
C LEU A 23 16.99 4.97 -9.83
N PRO A 24 15.67 4.95 -9.53
CA PRO A 24 15.14 5.82 -8.49
C PRO A 24 15.68 5.48 -7.10
N THR A 25 15.97 6.50 -6.29
CA THR A 25 16.25 6.36 -4.86
C THR A 25 15.00 5.91 -4.12
N GLU A 26 15.14 4.97 -3.20
CA GLU A 26 14.05 4.58 -2.30
C GLU A 26 13.90 5.62 -1.18
N ASN A 27 12.98 6.57 -1.36
CA ASN A 27 12.51 7.48 -0.32
C ASN A 27 11.00 7.27 -0.10
N ASN A 28 10.42 7.91 0.93
CA ASN A 28 8.98 7.76 1.21
C ASN A 28 8.10 8.10 -0.01
N TYR A 29 8.50 9.10 -0.79
CA TYR A 29 7.77 9.45 -2.02
C TYR A 29 7.83 8.31 -3.06
N HIS A 30 8.99 7.71 -3.28
CA HIS A 30 9.15 6.59 -4.20
C HIS A 30 8.46 5.33 -3.70
N PHE A 31 8.62 5.01 -2.42
CA PHE A 31 8.00 3.87 -1.77
C PHE A 31 6.48 3.91 -1.93
N ILE A 32 5.89 5.06 -1.66
CA ILE A 32 4.44 5.20 -1.66
C ILE A 32 3.91 5.45 -3.08
N PHE A 33 4.55 6.33 -3.87
CA PHE A 33 3.90 6.96 -5.03
C PHE A 33 4.59 6.81 -6.38
N ALA A 34 5.86 6.43 -6.41
CA ALA A 34 6.65 6.50 -7.64
C ALA A 34 7.24 5.15 -8.08
N CYS A 35 7.23 4.13 -7.23
CA CYS A 35 7.55 2.77 -7.63
C CYS A 35 6.37 2.16 -8.40
N PRO A 36 6.51 1.83 -9.70
CA PRO A 36 5.38 1.35 -10.51
C PRO A 36 4.70 0.09 -9.95
N LYS A 37 5.49 -0.85 -9.43
CA LYS A 37 4.97 -2.09 -8.84
C LYS A 37 4.20 -1.86 -7.53
N LYS A 38 4.70 -0.96 -6.66
CA LYS A 38 3.98 -0.60 -5.43
C LYS A 38 2.72 0.21 -5.76
N MET A 39 2.80 1.09 -6.77
CA MET A 39 1.64 1.83 -7.28
C MET A 39 0.54 0.92 -7.81
N GLN A 40 0.87 -0.19 -8.46
CA GLN A 40 -0.14 -1.18 -8.87
C GLN A 40 -0.90 -1.78 -7.69
N VAL A 41 -0.21 -2.04 -6.56
CA VAL A 41 -0.87 -2.50 -5.32
C VAL A 41 -1.83 -1.43 -4.84
N TRP A 42 -1.38 -0.18 -4.77
CA TRP A 42 -2.21 0.95 -4.37
C TRP A 42 -3.45 1.10 -5.23
N THR A 43 -3.29 1.25 -6.54
CA THR A 43 -4.43 1.48 -7.44
C THR A 43 -5.41 0.32 -7.40
N THR A 44 -4.92 -0.92 -7.34
CA THR A 44 -5.79 -2.11 -7.28
C THR A 44 -6.54 -2.19 -5.95
N ALA A 45 -5.85 -2.00 -4.82
CA ALA A 45 -6.48 -2.08 -3.50
C ALA A 45 -7.43 -0.91 -3.24
N VAL A 46 -7.08 0.30 -3.68
CA VAL A 46 -7.94 1.48 -3.55
C VAL A 46 -9.24 1.28 -4.34
N VAL A 47 -9.17 0.88 -5.61
CA VAL A 47 -10.38 0.63 -6.42
C VAL A 47 -11.25 -0.48 -5.82
N HIS A 48 -10.65 -1.43 -5.11
CA HIS A 48 -11.37 -2.55 -4.53
C HIS A 48 -11.99 -2.26 -3.15
N TYR A 49 -11.35 -1.46 -2.29
CA TYR A 49 -11.80 -1.27 -0.90
C TYR A 49 -12.28 0.14 -0.56
N ILE A 50 -11.99 1.10 -1.43
CA ILE A 50 -12.29 2.52 -1.26
C ILE A 50 -13.21 2.92 -2.41
N ASP A 51 -14.13 3.84 -2.19
CA ASP A 51 -14.98 4.39 -3.27
C ASP A 51 -14.29 5.64 -3.79
N PRO A 52 -13.27 5.53 -4.69
CA PRO A 52 -12.65 6.73 -5.22
C PRO A 52 -13.71 7.53 -5.97
N PRO A 53 -13.65 8.87 -5.93
CA PRO A 53 -14.39 9.69 -6.88
C PRO A 53 -14.17 9.14 -8.29
N LYS A 54 -15.12 9.33 -9.22
CA LYS A 54 -15.05 8.87 -10.62
C LYS A 54 -13.80 9.36 -11.42
N VAL A 55 -12.90 10.10 -10.79
CA VAL A 55 -11.66 10.65 -11.32
C VAL A 55 -10.48 10.00 -10.58
N ASP A 56 -9.44 9.63 -11.32
CA ASP A 56 -8.28 8.87 -10.87
C ASP A 56 -7.84 9.19 -9.43
N PHE A 57 -7.49 8.15 -8.67
CA PHE A 57 -6.99 8.33 -7.31
C PHE A 57 -5.59 8.96 -7.32
N TYR A 58 -5.53 10.29 -7.26
CA TYR A 58 -4.28 11.06 -7.27
C TYR A 58 -3.55 11.09 -5.91
N PHE A 59 -2.25 11.44 -5.96
CA PHE A 59 -1.40 11.72 -4.80
C PHE A 59 -2.07 12.58 -3.72
N LEU A 60 -2.86 13.58 -4.13
CA LEU A 60 -3.55 14.48 -3.21
C LEU A 60 -4.56 13.74 -2.31
N HIS A 61 -5.29 12.76 -2.86
CA HIS A 61 -6.24 11.96 -2.10
C HIS A 61 -5.54 11.16 -1.01
N TYR A 62 -4.42 10.52 -1.37
CA TYR A 62 -3.59 9.82 -0.41
C TYR A 62 -3.04 10.75 0.67
N TYR A 63 -2.53 11.91 0.28
CA TYR A 63 -1.99 12.90 1.21
C TYR A 63 -3.05 13.38 2.20
N ASN A 64 -4.29 13.56 1.74
CA ASN A 64 -5.41 13.90 2.60
C ASN A 64 -5.79 12.75 3.55
N ILE A 65 -5.71 11.48 3.11
CA ILE A 65 -5.90 10.32 4.00
C ILE A 65 -4.80 10.28 5.07
N LEU A 66 -3.53 10.50 4.72
CA LEU A 66 -2.45 10.58 5.70
C LEU A 66 -2.66 11.69 6.75
N LYS A 67 -3.28 12.80 6.35
CA LYS A 67 -3.60 13.92 7.24
C LYS A 67 -4.89 13.75 8.03
N LEU A 68 -5.61 12.64 7.85
CA LEU A 68 -6.95 12.45 8.40
C LEU A 68 -7.96 13.53 7.95
N GLN A 69 -7.75 14.08 6.75
CA GLN A 69 -8.53 15.16 6.14
C GLN A 69 -9.30 14.68 4.89
N SER A 70 -9.48 13.36 4.74
CA SER A 70 -10.11 12.79 3.57
C SER A 70 -11.64 12.79 3.70
N ASN A 71 -12.32 13.27 2.65
CA ASN A 71 -13.77 13.13 2.48
C ASN A 71 -14.14 11.85 1.71
N ILE A 72 -13.17 11.00 1.40
CA ILE A 72 -13.39 9.77 0.63
C ILE A 72 -14.06 8.75 1.53
N THR A 73 -15.10 8.09 1.02
CA THR A 73 -15.81 7.03 1.71
C THR A 73 -15.34 5.66 1.23
N ARG A 74 -15.67 4.63 2.02
CA ARG A 74 -15.45 3.25 1.61
C ARG A 74 -16.61 2.76 0.76
N ILE A 75 -16.31 1.80 -0.11
CA ILE A 75 -17.36 0.99 -0.74
C ILE A 75 -18.00 0.14 0.36
N THR A 76 -19.33 0.13 0.43
CA THR A 76 -20.08 -0.65 1.43
C THR A 76 -20.42 -2.07 0.95
N SER A 77 -20.25 -2.37 -0.34
CA SER A 77 -20.53 -3.69 -0.92
C SER A 77 -19.33 -4.65 -0.93
N VAL A 78 -18.23 -4.29 -0.26
CA VAL A 78 -16.99 -5.08 -0.26
C VAL A 78 -16.71 -5.63 1.14
N PRO A 79 -15.94 -6.74 1.26
CA PRO A 79 -15.64 -7.33 2.55
C PRO A 79 -15.04 -6.34 3.56
N PHE A 80 -15.17 -6.69 4.84
CA PHE A 80 -14.67 -5.90 5.97
C PHE A 80 -15.34 -4.53 6.10
N GLU A 81 -16.62 -4.42 5.77
CA GLU A 81 -17.39 -3.16 5.70
C GLU A 81 -17.29 -2.29 6.97
N TYR A 82 -17.13 -2.90 8.14
CA TYR A 82 -16.98 -2.21 9.43
C TYR A 82 -15.62 -1.52 9.62
N ARG A 83 -14.62 -1.78 8.78
CA ARG A 83 -13.31 -1.13 8.88
C ARG A 83 -13.38 0.33 8.43
N SER A 84 -12.74 1.22 9.19
CA SER A 84 -12.56 2.61 8.75
C SER A 84 -11.67 2.68 7.50
N LEU A 85 -11.82 3.76 6.71
CA LEU A 85 -10.92 4.08 5.60
C LEU A 85 -9.44 4.01 6.02
N TYR A 86 -9.14 4.52 7.21
CA TYR A 86 -7.77 4.60 7.73
C TYR A 86 -7.19 3.24 8.07
N GLN A 87 -7.99 2.32 8.62
CA GLN A 87 -7.56 0.94 8.87
C GLN A 87 -7.24 0.21 7.57
N VAL A 88 -8.12 0.31 6.57
CA VAL A 88 -7.85 -0.26 5.24
C VAL A 88 -6.58 0.32 4.64
N PHE A 89 -6.43 1.64 4.70
CA PHE A 89 -5.25 2.32 4.19
C PHE A 89 -3.96 1.88 4.90
N ALA A 90 -3.98 1.77 6.23
CA ALA A 90 -2.87 1.26 7.01
C ALA A 90 -2.52 -0.18 6.62
N CYS A 91 -3.53 -1.04 6.40
CA CYS A 91 -3.31 -2.42 5.93
C CYS A 91 -2.66 -2.46 4.54
N ILE A 92 -3.02 -1.54 3.63
CA ILE A 92 -2.37 -1.46 2.31
C ILE A 92 -0.89 -1.08 2.45
N ILE A 93 -0.56 -0.08 3.30
CA ILE A 93 0.84 0.29 3.60
C ILE A 93 1.57 -0.93 4.17
N GLN A 94 1.00 -1.57 5.18
CA GLN A 94 1.61 -2.70 5.88
C GLN A 94 1.87 -3.88 4.93
N ALA A 95 0.88 -4.29 4.14
CA ALA A 95 1.03 -5.38 3.19
C ALA A 95 2.13 -5.07 2.15
N THR A 96 2.15 -3.84 1.64
CA THR A 96 3.18 -3.37 0.69
C THR A 96 4.57 -3.38 1.33
N TRP A 97 4.67 -2.93 2.59
CA TRP A 97 5.92 -2.89 3.34
C TRP A 97 6.48 -4.29 3.60
N VAL A 98 5.62 -5.23 4.01
CA VAL A 98 6.02 -6.62 4.24
C VAL A 98 6.57 -7.24 2.96
N VAL A 99 5.83 -7.18 1.85
CA VAL A 99 6.31 -7.76 0.58
C VAL A 99 7.59 -7.07 0.09
N HIS A 100 7.69 -5.75 0.27
CA HIS A 100 8.91 -5.01 -0.03
C HIS A 100 10.11 -5.53 0.76
N TYR A 101 9.96 -5.74 2.06
CA TYR A 101 11.02 -6.25 2.92
C TYR A 101 11.44 -7.67 2.51
N GLN A 102 10.47 -8.56 2.26
CA GLN A 102 10.77 -9.90 1.74
C GLN A 102 11.51 -9.86 0.41
N THR A 103 11.23 -8.88 -0.45
CA THR A 103 11.96 -8.72 -1.70
C THR A 103 13.42 -8.31 -1.49
N ILE A 104 13.70 -7.52 -0.46
CA ILE A 104 15.05 -7.02 -0.20
C ILE A 104 15.89 -8.02 0.59
N PHE A 105 15.29 -8.67 1.57
CA PHE A 105 16.01 -9.46 2.58
C PHE A 105 15.83 -10.97 2.44
N GLU A 106 14.80 -11.43 1.72
CA GLU A 106 14.50 -12.85 1.52
C GLU A 106 14.54 -13.25 0.02
N ASP A 107 14.95 -12.34 -0.87
CA ASP A 107 14.98 -12.53 -2.33
C ASP A 107 13.64 -13.00 -2.95
N ILE A 108 12.51 -12.76 -2.27
CA ILE A 108 11.18 -13.13 -2.76
C ILE A 108 10.67 -12.07 -3.75
N PRO A 109 10.29 -12.42 -5.00
CA PRO A 109 9.87 -11.43 -5.98
C PRO A 109 8.65 -10.60 -5.55
N PHE A 110 8.76 -9.27 -5.71
CA PHE A 110 7.60 -8.38 -5.55
C PHE A 110 6.59 -8.61 -6.68
N VAL A 111 5.46 -9.23 -6.36
CA VAL A 111 4.34 -9.50 -7.27
C VAL A 111 3.02 -9.06 -6.66
N LEU A 112 2.13 -8.52 -7.50
CA LEU A 112 0.84 -7.96 -7.09
C LEU A 112 -0.03 -8.96 -6.30
N PRO A 113 -0.21 -10.24 -6.72
CA PRO A 113 -1.06 -11.18 -6.00
C PRO A 113 -0.62 -11.42 -4.55
N SER A 114 0.69 -11.47 -4.28
CA SER A 114 1.22 -11.67 -2.93
C SER A 114 0.89 -10.49 -2.01
N SER A 115 0.99 -9.26 -2.53
CA SER A 115 0.62 -8.06 -1.77
C SER A 115 -0.87 -7.99 -1.47
N LEU A 116 -1.73 -8.31 -2.46
CA LEU A 116 -3.19 -8.31 -2.28
C LEU A 116 -3.65 -9.45 -1.35
N GLY A 117 -3.07 -10.65 -1.49
CA GLY A 117 -3.38 -11.77 -0.60
C GLY A 117 -2.99 -11.48 0.86
N ARG A 118 -1.84 -10.82 1.09
CA ARG A 118 -1.45 -10.35 2.41
C ARG A 118 -2.40 -9.28 2.95
N LEU A 119 -2.75 -8.30 2.14
CA LEU A 119 -3.74 -7.28 2.51
C LEU A 119 -5.05 -7.92 2.98
N HIS A 120 -5.58 -8.85 2.19
CA HIS A 120 -6.82 -9.56 2.51
C HIS A 120 -6.68 -10.33 3.83
N LYS A 121 -5.58 -11.07 4.02
CA LYS A 121 -5.31 -11.81 5.26
C LYS A 121 -5.23 -10.88 6.47
N THR A 122 -4.55 -9.75 6.35
CA THR A 122 -4.43 -8.79 7.45
C THR A 122 -5.78 -8.15 7.80
N LEU A 123 -6.60 -7.81 6.81
CA LEU A 123 -7.94 -7.30 7.05
C LEU A 123 -8.84 -8.34 7.74
N ALA A 124 -8.76 -9.61 7.34
CA ALA A 124 -9.49 -10.71 7.96
C ALA A 124 -9.05 -10.94 9.42
N GLN A 125 -7.75 -10.90 9.70
CA GLN A 125 -7.23 -11.06 11.07
C GLN A 125 -7.78 -9.99 12.02
N PHE A 126 -7.86 -8.74 11.57
CA PHE A 126 -8.48 -7.69 12.38
C PHE A 126 -9.97 -7.96 12.65
N GLU A 127 -10.71 -8.51 11.68
CA GLU A 127 -12.12 -8.93 11.84
C GLU A 127 -12.26 -10.02 12.90
N ASP A 128 -11.42 -11.04 12.86
CA ASP A 128 -11.41 -12.10 13.85
C ASP A 128 -11.09 -11.58 15.27
N GLU A 129 -10.04 -10.75 15.40
CA GLU A 129 -9.61 -10.19 16.70
C GLU A 129 -10.68 -9.30 17.35
N GLU A 130 -11.37 -8.48 16.56
CA GLU A 130 -12.42 -7.58 17.08
C GLU A 130 -13.68 -8.36 17.48
N THR A 131 -14.02 -9.42 16.74
CA THR A 131 -15.14 -10.31 17.09
C THR A 131 -14.87 -11.03 18.42
N LEU A 132 -13.62 -11.43 18.67
CA LEU A 132 -13.18 -12.00 19.94
C LEU A 132 -13.29 -11.01 21.11
N HIS A 133 -13.01 -9.73 20.89
CA HIS A 133 -13.09 -8.69 21.93
C HIS A 133 -14.52 -8.24 22.27
N LEU A 134 -15.48 -8.46 21.38
CA LEU A 134 -16.90 -8.14 21.62
C LEU A 134 -17.66 -9.26 22.36
N HIS A 135 -17.01 -10.40 22.62
CA HIS A 135 -17.58 -11.56 23.32
C HIS A 135 -16.96 -11.83 24.71
N ILE A 136 -16.24 -10.86 25.28
CA ILE A 136 -15.74 -10.84 26.67
C ILE A 136 -16.48 -9.74 27.43
#